data_AF-A0A3N5G4M3-F1
#
_entry.id   AF-A0A3N5G4M3-F1
#
_cell.length_a   1.000
_cell.length_b   1.000
_cell.length_c   1.000
_cell.angle_alpha   90.00
_cell.angle_beta   90.00
_cell.angle_gamma   90.00
#
_symmetry.space_group_name_H-M   'P 1'
#
loop_
_entity.id
_entity.type
_entity.pdbx_description
1 polymer ?
#
loop_
_entity_poly.entity_id
_entity_poly.type
_entity_poly.pdbx_seq_one_letter_code
_entity_poly.pdbx_strand_id
1 'polypeptide(L)'
;MTVKEFATSTKTRMLFALTSLGVATPAEAIGAVIVFYIVDTKNLPTAWYATFWIFYTIYNALNNPALGYMSDRTRSRWGRRKPYILFGGLPYVAAFALIFMAPFDGKTNPLGLLIFFGIAIVIWEGLYTALATGYYGLLPEMFGSYKERTDAS
;
A
#
# COMPACT_ATOMS: atom_id res chain seq x y z
N MET A 1 -14.83 -28.81 27.55
CA MET A 1 -14.70 -28.60 26.08
C MET A 1 -13.43 -27.80 25.85
N THR A 2 -12.36 -28.45 25.39
CA THR A 2 -11.12 -27.79 24.99
C THR A 2 -11.38 -26.99 23.71
N VAL A 3 -11.49 -25.67 23.83
CA VAL A 3 -11.47 -24.77 22.68
C VAL A 3 -10.12 -24.99 22.00
N LYS A 4 -10.11 -25.47 20.75
CA LYS A 4 -8.87 -25.59 19.97
C LYS A 4 -8.23 -24.20 19.92
N GLU A 5 -7.05 -24.08 20.49
CA GLU A 5 -6.39 -22.80 20.80
C GLU A 5 -5.87 -22.04 19.57
N PHE A 6 -6.05 -22.59 18.36
CA PHE A 6 -5.92 -21.89 17.08
C PHE A 6 -6.85 -22.52 16.03
N ALA A 7 -7.77 -21.74 15.46
CA ALA A 7 -8.62 -22.20 14.35
C ALA A 7 -7.88 -22.23 12.99
N THR A 8 -6.75 -21.52 12.86
CA THR A 8 -6.00 -21.33 11.61
C THR A 8 -4.67 -22.11 11.58
N SER A 9 -4.32 -22.65 10.41
CA SER A 9 -3.10 -23.47 10.27
C SER A 9 -1.81 -22.63 10.35
N THR A 10 -0.71 -23.24 10.78
CA THR A 10 0.63 -22.61 10.78
C THR A 10 1.03 -22.05 9.42
N LYS A 11 0.70 -22.76 8.33
CA LYS A 11 0.94 -22.28 6.96
C LYS A 11 0.21 -20.97 6.67
N THR A 12 -1.03 -20.86 7.12
CA THR A 12 -1.84 -19.64 6.95
C THR A 12 -1.26 -18.47 7.73
N ARG A 13 -0.76 -18.71 8.96
CA ARG A 13 -0.08 -17.69 9.77
C ARG A 13 1.22 -17.21 9.12
N MET A 14 2.02 -18.13 8.58
CA MET A 14 3.26 -17.78 7.87
C MET A 14 2.97 -16.99 6.58
N LEU A 15 1.96 -17.39 5.79
CA LEU A 15 1.54 -16.64 4.60
C LEU A 15 1.03 -15.23 4.94
N PHE A 16 0.32 -15.09 6.07
CA PHE A 16 -0.12 -13.80 6.57
C PHE A 16 1.08 -12.89 6.95
N ALA A 17 2.04 -13.41 7.70
CA ALA A 17 3.27 -12.68 8.03
C ALA A 17 4.09 -12.31 6.78
N LEU A 18 4.19 -13.20 5.79
CA LEU A 18 4.86 -12.88 4.52
C LEU A 18 4.14 -11.75 3.77
N THR A 19 2.80 -11.73 3.83
CA THR A 19 2.01 -10.65 3.23
C THR A 19 2.29 -9.31 3.93
N SER A 20 2.43 -9.32 5.26
CA SER A 20 2.75 -8.11 6.03
C SER A 20 4.09 -7.50 5.60
N LEU A 21 5.12 -8.34 5.45
CA LEU A 21 6.43 -7.92 4.98
C LEU A 21 6.37 -7.37 3.56
N GLY A 22 5.62 -8.03 2.66
CA GLY A 22 5.48 -7.59 1.28
C GLY A 22 4.75 -6.26 1.14
N VAL A 23 3.83 -5.94 2.05
CA VAL A 23 3.09 -4.67 2.06
C VAL A 23 3.90 -3.57 2.75
N ALA A 24 4.55 -3.85 3.88
CA ALA A 24 5.29 -2.86 4.66
C ALA A 24 6.61 -2.46 3.98
N THR A 25 7.35 -3.41 3.41
CA THR A 25 8.71 -3.15 2.89
C THR A 25 8.76 -2.06 1.81
N PRO A 26 7.92 -2.10 0.75
CA PRO A 26 7.93 -1.04 -0.26
C PRO A 26 7.46 0.31 0.31
N ALA A 27 6.56 0.29 1.32
CA ALA A 27 6.09 1.50 1.96
C ALA A 27 7.21 2.24 2.72
N GLU A 28 7.97 1.50 3.52
CA GLU A 28 9.15 2.03 4.22
C GLU A 28 10.24 2.47 3.23
N ALA A 29 10.46 1.71 2.14
CA ALA A 29 11.43 2.07 1.12
C ALA A 29 11.09 3.40 0.42
N ILE A 30 9.81 3.66 0.12
CA ILE A 30 9.38 4.97 -0.38
C ILE A 30 9.68 6.06 0.65
N GLY A 31 9.29 5.85 1.92
CA GLY A 31 9.54 6.82 2.99
C GLY A 31 11.02 7.20 3.14
N ALA A 32 11.92 6.23 3.00
CA ALA A 32 13.35 6.44 3.14
C ALA A 32 14.03 7.07 1.92
N VAL A 33 13.64 6.67 0.69
CA VAL A 33 14.46 6.92 -0.51
C VAL A 33 13.83 7.94 -1.46
N ILE A 34 12.52 8.16 -1.42
CA ILE A 34 11.83 8.88 -2.51
C ILE A 34 12.26 10.34 -2.66
N VAL A 35 12.56 11.02 -1.54
CA VAL A 35 13.02 12.42 -1.58
C VAL A 35 14.35 12.54 -2.31
N PHE A 36 15.29 11.65 -1.96
CA PHE A 36 16.64 11.63 -2.53
C PHE A 36 16.59 11.26 -4.01
N TYR A 37 15.76 10.29 -4.36
CA TYR A 37 15.60 9.89 -5.75
C TYR A 37 15.00 11.01 -6.62
N ILE A 38 13.92 11.64 -6.17
CA ILE A 38 13.21 12.63 -7.00
C ILE A 38 13.92 13.99 -7.03
N VAL A 39 14.43 14.47 -5.89
CA VAL A 39 15.06 15.79 -5.77
C VAL A 39 16.52 15.73 -6.18
N ASP A 40 17.31 14.82 -5.60
CA ASP A 40 18.76 14.82 -5.79
C ASP A 40 19.19 14.06 -7.05
N THR A 41 18.62 12.87 -7.30
CA THR A 41 18.97 12.07 -8.47
C THR A 41 18.26 12.57 -9.73
N LYS A 42 16.95 12.80 -9.63
CA LYS A 42 16.10 13.25 -10.75
C LYS A 42 15.95 14.77 -10.86
N ASN A 43 16.72 15.52 -10.07
CA ASN A 43 16.86 16.97 -10.18
C ASN A 43 15.52 17.75 -10.20
N LEU A 44 14.46 17.23 -9.55
CA LEU A 44 13.21 17.97 -9.44
C LEU A 44 13.39 19.11 -8.43
N PRO A 45 13.00 20.35 -8.75
CA PRO A 45 13.09 21.45 -7.79
C PRO A 45 12.39 21.11 -6.47
N THR A 46 13.09 21.28 -5.35
CA THR A 46 12.57 20.91 -4.01
C THR A 46 11.25 21.62 -3.69
N ALA A 47 11.08 22.86 -4.15
CA ALA A 47 9.83 23.59 -3.99
C ALA A 47 8.64 22.87 -4.65
N TRP A 48 8.83 22.33 -5.86
CA TRP A 48 7.76 21.61 -6.59
C TRP A 48 7.42 20.30 -5.90
N TYR A 49 8.45 19.57 -5.43
CA TYR A 49 8.27 18.35 -4.65
C TYR A 49 7.48 18.62 -3.35
N ALA A 50 7.86 19.66 -2.59
CA ALA A 50 7.18 20.03 -1.35
C ALA A 50 5.73 20.46 -1.60
N THR A 51 5.49 21.30 -2.62
CA THR A 51 4.14 21.70 -3.02
C THR A 51 3.29 20.49 -3.39
N PHE A 52 3.84 19.54 -4.14
CA PHE A 52 3.14 18.30 -4.46
C PHE A 52 2.73 17.52 -3.21
N TRP A 53 3.63 17.33 -2.25
CA TRP A 53 3.32 16.57 -1.04
C TRP A 53 2.24 17.22 -0.17
N ILE A 54 2.15 18.55 -0.16
CA ILE A 54 1.05 19.26 0.52
C ILE A 54 -0.30 18.89 -0.11
N PHE A 55 -0.41 19.03 -1.44
CA PHE A 55 -1.66 18.69 -2.15
C PHE A 55 -1.97 17.20 -2.09
N TYR A 56 -0.95 16.36 -2.23
CA TYR A 56 -1.06 14.92 -2.11
C TYR A 56 -1.58 14.52 -0.73
N THR A 57 -1.14 15.16 0.34
CA THR A 57 -1.62 14.85 1.70
C THR A 57 -3.12 15.14 1.85
N ILE A 58 -3.58 16.26 1.29
CA ILE A 58 -5.02 16.61 1.27
C ILE A 58 -5.80 15.59 0.44
N TYR A 59 -5.32 15.27 -0.76
CA TYR A 59 -5.92 14.24 -1.60
C TYR A 59 -5.99 12.89 -0.87
N ASN A 60 -4.91 12.48 -0.24
CA ASN A 60 -4.78 11.21 0.45
C ASN A 60 -5.73 11.11 1.66
N ALA A 61 -5.90 12.20 2.41
CA ALA A 61 -6.86 12.27 3.51
C ALA A 61 -8.31 12.03 3.04
N LEU A 62 -8.65 12.42 1.80
CA LEU A 62 -9.96 12.18 1.19
C LEU A 62 -10.06 10.78 0.56
N ASN A 63 -8.97 10.31 -0.06
CA ASN A 63 -8.91 9.03 -0.76
C ASN A 63 -9.09 7.84 0.20
N ASN A 64 -8.48 7.92 1.40
CA ASN A 64 -8.51 6.84 2.38
C ASN A 64 -9.94 6.42 2.81
N PRO A 65 -10.84 7.34 3.24
CA PRO A 65 -12.23 6.99 3.53
C PRO A 65 -12.99 6.43 2.32
N ALA A 66 -12.74 6.96 1.12
CA ALA A 66 -13.40 6.51 -0.09
C ALA A 66 -13.04 5.05 -0.43
N LEU A 67 -11.74 4.73 -0.40
CA LEU A 67 -11.24 3.37 -0.63
C LEU A 67 -11.70 2.39 0.45
N GLY A 68 -11.70 2.81 1.72
CA GLY A 68 -12.24 2.02 2.82
C GLY A 68 -13.71 1.66 2.59
N TYR A 69 -14.53 2.63 2.22
CA TYR A 69 -15.94 2.43 1.90
C TYR A 69 -16.16 1.52 0.69
N MET A 70 -15.36 1.67 -0.37
CA MET A 70 -15.42 0.79 -1.53
C MET A 70 -15.08 -0.65 -1.15
N SER A 71 -14.02 -0.86 -0.37
CA SER A 71 -13.60 -2.19 0.12
C SER A 71 -14.70 -2.86 0.95
N ASP A 72 -15.36 -2.09 1.81
CA ASP A 72 -16.45 -2.59 2.64
C ASP A 72 -17.74 -2.92 1.86
N ARG A 73 -17.86 -2.52 0.59
CA ARG A 73 -19.00 -2.84 -0.28
C ARG A 73 -18.70 -3.82 -1.39
N THR A 74 -17.45 -4.27 -1.51
CA THR A 74 -17.05 -5.21 -2.54
C THR A 74 -17.74 -6.56 -2.36
N ARG A 75 -18.58 -6.92 -3.33
CA ARG A 75 -19.25 -8.22 -3.41
C ARG A 75 -18.51 -9.07 -4.43
N SER A 76 -17.71 -10.01 -3.95
CA SER A 76 -17.02 -10.99 -4.79
C SER A 76 -17.34 -12.41 -4.36
N ARG A 77 -17.17 -13.36 -5.29
CA ARG A 77 -17.30 -14.81 -5.01
C ARG A 77 -16.30 -15.32 -3.96
N TRP A 78 -15.20 -14.61 -3.72
CA TRP A 78 -14.17 -14.95 -2.72
C TRP A 78 -14.41 -14.26 -1.37
N GLY A 79 -15.51 -13.54 -1.23
CA GLY A 79 -15.82 -12.71 -0.07
C GLY A 79 -15.40 -11.26 -0.27
N ARG A 80 -15.58 -10.46 0.79
CA ARG A 80 -15.44 -9.01 0.72
C ARG A 80 -13.99 -8.52 0.60
N ARG A 81 -13.08 -9.14 1.35
CA ARG A 81 -11.71 -8.63 1.57
C ARG A 81 -10.60 -9.43 0.89
N LYS A 82 -10.85 -10.70 0.55
CA LYS A 82 -9.88 -11.61 -0.07
C LYS A 82 -9.41 -11.22 -1.49
N PRO A 83 -10.25 -10.64 -2.37
CA PRO A 83 -9.80 -10.26 -3.72
C PRO A 83 -8.67 -9.23 -3.71
N TYR A 84 -8.72 -8.28 -2.77
CA TYR A 84 -7.71 -7.24 -2.66
C TYR A 84 -6.33 -7.80 -2.40
N ILE A 85 -6.22 -8.80 -1.52
CA ILE A 85 -4.94 -9.44 -1.21
C ILE A 85 -4.50 -10.36 -2.34
N LEU A 86 -5.42 -11.15 -2.90
CA LEU A 86 -5.12 -12.12 -3.96
C LEU A 86 -4.64 -11.44 -5.25
N PHE A 87 -5.24 -10.32 -5.61
CA PHE A 87 -4.99 -9.66 -6.90
C PHE A 87 -4.25 -8.33 -6.77
N GLY A 88 -4.20 -7.71 -5.59
CA GLY A 88 -3.57 -6.41 -5.39
C GLY A 88 -2.05 -6.44 -5.29
N GLY A 89 -1.46 -7.58 -4.90
CA GLY A 89 -0.01 -7.69 -4.66
C GLY A 89 0.83 -7.42 -5.92
N LEU A 90 0.49 -8.04 -7.06
CA LEU A 90 1.21 -7.82 -8.31
C LEU A 90 1.10 -6.38 -8.83
N PRO A 91 -0.11 -5.78 -8.95
CA PRO A 91 -0.26 -4.36 -9.27
C PRO A 91 0.50 -3.45 -8.32
N TYR A 92 0.52 -3.75 -7.02
CA TYR A 92 1.23 -2.95 -6.03
C TYR A 92 2.73 -2.91 -6.26
N VAL A 93 3.35 -4.08 -6.51
CA VAL A 93 4.79 -4.16 -6.84
C VAL A 93 5.10 -3.51 -8.19
N ALA A 94 4.22 -3.68 -9.19
CA ALA A 94 4.38 -3.03 -10.49
C ALA A 94 4.30 -1.50 -10.37
N ALA A 95 3.35 -0.98 -9.61
CA ALA A 95 3.22 0.45 -9.33
C ALA A 95 4.41 1.00 -8.54
N PHE A 96 4.94 0.21 -7.59
CA PHE A 96 6.17 0.57 -6.88
C PHE A 96 7.35 0.72 -7.85
N ALA A 97 7.56 -0.24 -8.76
CA ALA A 97 8.60 -0.14 -9.76
C ALA A 97 8.38 1.07 -10.70
N LEU A 98 7.14 1.36 -11.06
CA LEU A 98 6.78 2.47 -11.95
C LEU A 98 7.25 3.83 -11.43
N ILE A 99 7.24 4.05 -10.11
CA ILE A 99 7.74 5.30 -9.48
C ILE A 99 9.18 5.59 -9.90
N PHE A 100 10.00 4.56 -10.08
CA PHE A 100 11.41 4.68 -10.42
C PHE A 100 11.68 4.67 -11.94
N MET A 101 10.67 4.41 -12.77
CA MET A 101 10.82 4.23 -14.22
C MET A 101 10.63 5.50 -15.06
N ALA A 102 10.65 6.69 -14.44
CA ALA A 102 10.52 7.95 -15.17
C ALA A 102 11.62 8.10 -16.26
N PRO A 103 11.25 8.25 -17.56
CA PRO A 103 12.21 8.24 -18.67
C PRO A 103 12.93 9.57 -18.89
N PHE A 104 12.51 10.62 -18.16
CA PHE A 104 13.06 11.97 -18.25
C PHE A 104 13.49 12.48 -16.86
N ASP A 105 14.25 13.56 -16.89
CA ASP A 105 14.84 14.19 -15.70
C ASP A 105 14.26 15.58 -15.45
N GLY A 106 14.29 16.06 -14.20
CA GLY A 106 13.76 17.35 -13.79
C GLY A 106 14.43 18.55 -14.47
N LYS A 107 15.68 18.39 -14.90
CA LYS A 107 16.41 19.39 -15.71
C LYS A 107 15.82 19.55 -17.12
N THR A 108 15.35 18.45 -17.71
CA THR A 108 14.86 18.41 -19.09
C THR A 108 13.36 18.69 -19.18
N ASN A 109 12.58 18.10 -18.28
CA ASN A 109 11.13 18.22 -18.26
C ASN A 109 10.60 18.12 -16.82
N PRO A 110 10.69 19.21 -16.03
CA PRO A 110 10.28 19.19 -14.62
C PRO A 110 8.79 18.93 -14.45
N LEU A 111 7.95 19.49 -15.32
CA LEU A 111 6.49 19.30 -15.26
C LEU A 111 6.10 17.87 -15.62
N GLY A 112 6.71 17.29 -16.66
CA GLY A 112 6.50 15.89 -17.03
C GLY A 112 6.93 14.94 -15.91
N LEU A 113 8.08 15.19 -15.27
CA LEU A 113 8.55 14.45 -14.10
C LEU A 113 7.56 14.53 -12.95
N LEU A 114 7.07 15.72 -12.63
CA LEU A 114 6.11 15.91 -11.56
C LEU A 114 4.80 15.16 -11.82
N ILE A 115 4.24 15.25 -13.04
CA ILE A 115 3.00 14.57 -13.40
C ILE A 115 3.17 13.05 -13.36
N PHE A 116 4.24 12.53 -13.95
CA PHE A 116 4.53 11.10 -13.96
C PHE A 116 4.68 10.56 -12.53
N PHE A 117 5.50 11.22 -11.72
CA PHE A 117 5.70 10.89 -10.31
C PHE A 117 4.38 10.95 -9.53
N GLY A 118 3.61 12.02 -9.72
CA GLY A 118 2.33 12.22 -9.05
C GLY A 118 1.30 11.15 -9.38
N ILE A 119 1.19 10.75 -10.65
CA ILE A 119 0.29 9.65 -11.05
C ILE A 119 0.78 8.33 -10.48
N ALA A 120 2.09 8.04 -10.57
CA ALA A 120 2.66 6.79 -10.07
C ALA A 120 2.46 6.63 -8.56
N ILE A 121 2.70 7.68 -7.77
CA ILE A 121 2.55 7.62 -6.31
C ILE A 121 1.08 7.51 -5.89
N VAL A 122 0.14 8.17 -6.59
CA VAL A 122 -1.30 8.05 -6.32
C VAL A 122 -1.80 6.64 -6.62
N ILE A 123 -1.37 6.03 -7.74
CA ILE A 123 -1.73 4.65 -8.06
C ILE A 123 -1.17 3.69 -7.02
N TRP A 124 0.10 3.86 -6.66
CA TRP A 124 0.77 2.99 -5.69
C TRP A 124 0.15 3.12 -4.28
N GLU A 125 -0.15 4.33 -3.82
CA GLU A 125 -0.82 4.53 -2.52
C GLU A 125 -2.24 3.97 -2.52
N GLY A 126 -3.02 4.18 -3.59
CA GLY A 126 -4.36 3.62 -3.66
C GLY A 126 -4.36 2.09 -3.61
N LEU A 127 -3.37 1.45 -4.24
CA LEU A 127 -3.17 0.00 -4.17
C LEU A 127 -2.70 -0.45 -2.78
N TYR A 128 -1.79 0.31 -2.14
CA TYR A 128 -1.38 0.08 -0.76
C TYR A 128 -2.58 0.11 0.19
N THR A 129 -3.41 1.14 0.12
CA THR A 129 -4.57 1.31 0.99
C THR A 129 -5.62 0.22 0.76
N ALA A 130 -5.84 -0.19 -0.48
CA ALA A 130 -6.71 -1.31 -0.79
C ALA A 130 -6.18 -2.64 -0.22
N LEU A 131 -4.88 -2.90 -0.34
CA LEU A 131 -4.21 -4.08 0.22
C LEU A 131 -4.23 -4.07 1.75
N ALA A 132 -3.85 -2.96 2.36
CA ALA A 132 -3.79 -2.76 3.80
C ALA A 132 -5.19 -2.95 4.42
N THR A 133 -6.23 -2.36 3.83
CA THR A 133 -7.62 -2.54 4.30
C THR A 133 -8.05 -4.00 4.25
N GLY A 134 -7.71 -4.72 3.17
CA GLY A 134 -7.95 -6.16 3.07
C GLY A 134 -7.18 -6.96 4.13
N TYR A 135 -5.90 -6.65 4.30
CA TYR A 135 -4.97 -7.33 5.21
C TYR A 135 -5.38 -7.16 6.68
N TYR A 136 -5.53 -5.92 7.15
CA TYR A 136 -5.97 -5.62 8.52
C TYR A 136 -7.39 -6.12 8.78
N GLY A 137 -8.21 -6.16 7.74
CA GLY A 137 -9.57 -6.67 7.84
C GLY A 137 -9.67 -8.20 8.00
N LEU A 138 -8.63 -8.96 7.67
CA LEU A 138 -8.57 -10.42 7.86
C LEU A 138 -8.15 -10.84 9.26
N LEU A 139 -7.37 -10.02 9.97
CA LEU A 139 -6.91 -10.29 11.35
C LEU A 139 -8.05 -10.77 12.28
N PRO A 140 -9.17 -10.04 12.43
CA PRO A 140 -10.25 -10.46 13.31
C PRO A 140 -11.04 -11.68 12.79
N GLU A 141 -10.99 -11.98 11.49
CA GLU A 141 -11.62 -13.18 10.89
C GLU A 141 -10.74 -14.44 11.06
N MET A 142 -9.42 -14.28 11.09
CA MET A 142 -8.45 -15.37 11.21
C MET A 142 -8.11 -15.75 12.66
N PHE A 143 -8.24 -14.78 13.58
CA PHE A 143 -7.91 -14.94 15.00
C PHE A 143 -9.14 -14.58 15.84
N GLY A 144 -9.83 -15.61 16.32
CA GLY A 144 -11.13 -15.49 16.97
C GLY A 144 -11.02 -15.06 18.44
N SER A 145 -9.92 -15.40 19.12
CA SER A 145 -9.68 -15.01 20.51
C SER A 145 -8.80 -13.76 20.62
N TYR A 146 -8.98 -12.98 21.70
CA TYR A 146 -8.16 -11.79 21.97
C TYR A 146 -6.67 -12.14 22.09
N LYS A 147 -6.36 -13.29 22.71
CA LYS A 147 -4.99 -13.81 22.89
C LYS A 147 -4.32 -14.17 21.56
N GLU A 148 -5.07 -14.75 20.63
CA GLU A 148 -4.57 -15.10 19.30
C GLU A 148 -4.23 -13.86 18.45
N ARG A 149 -4.93 -12.73 18.65
CA ARG A 149 -4.68 -11.48 17.92
C ARG A 149 -3.39 -10.80 18.37
N THR A 150 -3.10 -10.81 19.67
CA THR A 150 -1.86 -10.26 20.22
C THR A 150 -0.62 -11.09 19.87
N ASP A 151 -0.76 -12.40 19.67
CA ASP A 151 0.34 -13.29 19.26
C ASP A 151 0.68 -13.23 17.76
N ALA A 152 -0.19 -12.60 16.95
CA ALA A 152 -0.05 -12.51 15.49
C ALA A 152 0.24 -11.08 14.98
N SER A 153 0.24 -10.09 15.87
CA SER A 153 0.61 -8.70 15.60
C SER A 153 2.11 -8.51 15.82
#